data_AF-A0A7J3JQC2-F1
#
_entry.id   AF-A0A7J3JQC2-F1
#
_cell.length_a   1.000
_cell.length_b   1.000
_cell.length_c   1.000
_cell.angle_alpha   90.00
_cell.angle_beta   90.00
_cell.angle_gamma   90.00
#
_symmetry.space_group_name_H-M   'P 1'
#
loop_
_entity.id
_entity.type
_entity.pdbx_description
1 polymer ?
#
loop_
_entity_poly.entity_id
_entity_poly.type
_entity_poly.pdbx_seq_one_letter_code
_entity_poly.pdbx_strand_id
1 'polypeptide(L)' 'MVRYTMYRRVLEKLGLKQLDVYRYKDRDIIRALRIQDGKVLVIDLPKHREEMNIEEFANYVRSRISR' A
#
# COMPACT_ATOMS: atom_id res chain seq x y z
N MET A 1 -4.34 -2.82 18.72
CA MET A 1 -3.11 -3.13 17.97
C MET A 1 -3.34 -4.00 16.71
N VAL A 2 -4.42 -3.79 15.92
CA VAL A 2 -4.80 -4.77 14.87
C VAL A 2 -4.80 -4.20 13.43
N ARG A 3 -5.05 -2.89 13.24
CA ARG A 3 -5.26 -2.31 11.89
C ARG A 3 -3.98 -2.21 11.04
N TYR A 4 -2.85 -1.79 11.62
CA TYR A 4 -1.59 -1.64 10.86
C TYR A 4 -1.12 -2.95 10.23
N THR A 5 -1.34 -4.07 10.92
CA THR A 5 -0.95 -5.40 10.46
C THR A 5 -1.76 -5.83 9.24
N MET A 6 -3.00 -5.36 9.08
CA MET A 6 -3.88 -5.77 7.99
C MET A 6 -3.47 -5.16 6.65
N TYR A 7 -3.26 -3.84 6.58
CA TYR A 7 -2.84 -3.18 5.33
C TYR A 7 -1.47 -3.68 4.86
N ARG A 8 -0.53 -3.89 5.78
CA ARG A 8 0.78 -4.48 5.46
C ARG A 8 0.63 -5.90 4.89
N ARG A 9 -0.20 -6.76 5.49
CA ARG A 9 -0.47 -8.12 4.98
C ARG A 9 -1.10 -8.10 3.59
N VAL A 10 -1.92 -7.09 3.26
CA VAL A 10 -2.48 -6.93 1.91
C VAL A 10 -1.37 -6.67 0.90
N LEU A 11 -0.43 -5.76 1.22
CA LEU A 11 0.74 -5.52 0.36
C LEU A 11 1.56 -6.80 0.17
N GLU A 12 1.82 -7.54 1.24
CA GLU A 12 2.56 -8.81 1.19
C GLU A 12 1.86 -9.85 0.30
N LYS A 13 0.53 -9.99 0.40
CA LYS A 13 -0.28 -10.85 -0.48
C LYS A 13 -0.25 -10.43 -1.96
N LEU A 14 0.02 -9.16 -2.24
CA LEU A 14 0.18 -8.63 -3.60
C LEU A 14 1.64 -8.70 -4.09
N GLY A 15 2.53 -9.38 -3.36
CA GLY A 15 3.94 -9.52 -3.73
C GLY A 15 4.76 -8.26 -3.46
N LEU A 16 4.32 -7.41 -2.53
CA LEU A 16 4.97 -6.16 -2.16
C LEU A 16 5.46 -6.20 -0.71
N LYS A 17 6.67 -5.73 -0.46
CA LYS A 17 7.20 -5.46 0.89
C LYS A 17 7.15 -3.96 1.16
N GLN A 18 6.37 -3.55 2.16
CA GLN A 18 6.35 -2.15 2.60
C GLN A 18 7.73 -1.73 3.10
N LEU A 19 8.23 -0.60 2.60
CA LEU A 19 9.48 0.02 3.05
C LEU A 19 9.14 1.15 4.02
N ASP A 20 8.49 2.18 3.52
CA ASP A 20 8.16 3.40 4.24
C ASP A 20 6.71 3.82 3.99
N VAL A 21 6.16 4.60 4.92
CA VAL A 21 4.87 5.27 4.74
C VAL A 21 5.02 6.72 5.17
N TYR A 22 4.78 7.63 4.23
CA TYR A 22 4.73 9.07 4.50
C TYR A 22 3.27 9.49 4.66
N ARG A 23 2.97 10.15 5.77
CA ARG A 23 1.62 10.67 6.06
C ARG A 23 1.60 12.17 5.80
N TYR A 24 0.76 12.60 4.87
CA TYR A 24 0.48 13.99 4.57
C TYR A 24 -0.79 14.44 5.31
N LYS A 25 -1.26 15.67 5.08
CA LYS A 25 -2.46 16.20 5.74
C LYS A 25 -3.73 15.46 5.33
N ASP A 26 -3.79 14.98 4.09
CA ASP A 26 -4.99 14.48 3.42
C ASP A 26 -4.81 13.08 2.81
N ARG A 27 -3.59 12.53 2.83
CA ARG A 27 -3.28 11.25 2.18
C ARG A 27 -2.05 10.55 2.75
N ASP A 28 -1.88 9.29 2.35
CA ASP A 28 -0.65 8.53 2.60
C ASP A 28 0.07 8.20 1.28
N ILE A 29 1.40 8.25 1.31
CA ILE A 29 2.25 7.70 0.25
C ILE A 29 2.97 6.47 0.79
N ILE A 30 2.82 5.34 0.11
CA ILE A 30 3.46 4.07 0.48
C ILE A 30 4.61 3.79 -0.49
N ARG A 31 5.81 3.61 0.05
CA ARG A 31 6.93 3.01 -0.70
C ARG A 31 6.94 1.51 -0.47
N ALA A 32 6.96 0.73 -1.54
CA ALA A 32 6.97 -0.72 -1.46
C ALA A 32 7.94 -1.33 -2.47
N LEU A 33 8.66 -2.38 -2.06
CA LEU A 33 9.50 -3.19 -2.93
C LEU A 33 8.65 -4.30 -3.55
N ARG A 34 8.58 -4.36 -4.88
CA ARG A 34 7.99 -5.49 -5.60
C ARG A 34 8.98 -6.65 -5.60
N ILE A 35 8.57 -7.77 -5.02
CA ILE A 35 9.47 -8.91 -4.76
C ILE A 35 9.87 -9.61 -6.07
N GLN A 36 8.98 -9.61 -7.07
CA GLN A 36 9.21 -10.32 -8.34
C GLN A 36 10.41 -9.79 -9.13
N ASP A 37 10.66 -8.47 -9.10
CA ASP A 37 11.68 -7.82 -9.92
C ASP A 37 12.59 -6.85 -9.14
N GLY A 38 12.41 -6.76 -7.82
CA GLY A 38 13.19 -5.86 -6.97
C GLY A 38 12.89 -4.37 -7.19
N LYS A 39 11.85 -4.02 -7.95
CA LYS A 39 11.53 -2.61 -8.24
C LYS A 39 10.87 -1.93 -7.05
N VAL A 40 11.32 -0.72 -6.72
CA VAL A 40 10.64 0.13 -5.73
C VAL A 40 9.49 0.88 -6.41
N LEU A 41 8.29 0.73 -5.86
CA LEU A 41 7.07 1.39 -6.29
C LEU A 41 6.69 2.46 -5.27
N VAL A 42 6.18 3.59 -5.77
CA VAL A 42 5.60 4.67 -4.98
C VAL A 42 4.10 4.66 -5.24
N ILE A 43 3.31 4.41 -4.20
CA ILE A 43 1.85 4.26 -4.28
C ILE A 43 1.24 5.44 -3.54
N ASP A 44 0.72 6.40 -4.30
CA ASP A 44 0.06 7.60 -3.80
C ASP A 44 -1.42 7.29 -3.54
N LEU A 45 -1.84 7.20 -2.28
CA LEU A 45 -3.24 6.93 -1.93
C LEU A 45 -4.07 8.21 -2.05
N PRO A 46 -5.36 8.11 -2.37
CA PRO A 46 -6.22 9.30 -2.49
C PRO A 46 -6.66 9.89 -1.15
N LYS A 47 -6.52 9.13 -0.05
CA LYS A 47 -6.87 9.48 1.33
C LYS A 47 -6.01 8.65 2.30
N HIS A 48 -6.17 8.81 3.62
CA HIS A 48 -5.45 7.92 4.54
C HIS A 48 -5.90 6.47 4.38
N ARG A 49 -4.96 5.53 4.49
CA ARG A 49 -5.26 4.09 4.35
C ARG A 49 -6.33 3.62 5.34
N GLU A 50 -6.38 4.23 6.52
CA GLU A 50 -7.34 3.92 7.59
C GLU A 50 -8.78 4.34 7.25
N GLU A 51 -8.95 5.25 6.30
CA GLU A 51 -10.24 5.68 5.74
C GLU A 51 -10.67 4.82 4.55
N MET A 52 -9.81 3.89 4.12
CA MET A 52 -10.14 2.86 3.14
C MET A 52 -10.44 1.56 3.88
N ASN A 53 -11.51 0.86 3.49
CA ASN A 53 -11.63 -0.53 3.93
C ASN A 53 -10.55 -1.40 3.25
N ILE A 54 -10.35 -2.62 3.75
CA ILE A 54 -9.26 -3.50 3.30
C ILE A 54 -9.38 -3.87 1.80
N GLU A 55 -10.60 -4.07 1.32
CA GLU A 55 -10.87 -4.43 -0.07
C GLU A 55 -10.63 -3.25 -1.01
N GLU A 56 -11.13 -2.06 -0.65
CA GLU A 56 -10.89 -0.79 -1.36
C GLU A 56 -9.40 -0.53 -1.49
N PHE A 57 -8.64 -0.69 -0.40
CA PHE A 57 -7.20 -0.54 -0.39
C PHE A 57 -6.51 -1.56 -1.31
N ALA A 58 -6.87 -2.84 -1.22
CA ALA A 58 -6.29 -3.90 -2.04
C ALA A 58 -6.52 -3.66 -3.54
N ASN A 59 -7.75 -3.28 -3.91
CA ASN A 59 -8.12 -3.00 -5.30
C ASN A 59 -7.40 -1.77 -5.83
N TYR A 60 -7.29 -0.71 -5.04
CA TYR A 60 -6.55 0.48 -5.41
C TYR A 60 -5.06 0.18 -5.65
N VAL A 61 -4.40 -0.50 -4.69
CA VAL A 61 -3.00 -0.91 -4.83
C VAL A 61 -2.80 -1.77 -6.09
N ARG A 62 -3.66 -2.78 -6.30
CA ARG A 62 -3.60 -3.65 -7.48
C ARG A 62 -3.67 -2.85 -8.78
N SER A 63 -4.59 -1.86 -8.86
CA SER A 63 -4.72 -1.00 -10.05
C SER A 63 -3.47 -0.17 -10.35
N ARG A 64 -2.64 0.13 -9.34
CA ARG A 64 -1.41 0.91 -9.49
C ARG A 64 -0.19 0.08 -9.87
N ILE A 65 -0.17 -1.21 -9.54
CA ILE A 65 0.99 -2.10 -9.76
C ILE A 65 0.88 -2.98 -11.01
N SER A 66 -0.31 -3.10 -11.61
CA SER A 66 -0.54 -3.85 -12.85
C SER A 66 -0.10 -3.11 -14.13
N ARG A 67 0.72 -2.06 -14.00
CA ARG A 67 1.38 -1.35 -15.10
C ARG A 67 2.87 -1.68 -15.09
#